data_AF-A0A444E1V4-F1
#
_entry.id   AF-A0A444E1V4-F1
#
_cell.length_a   1.000
_cell.length_b   1.000
_cell.length_c   1.000
_cell.angle_alpha   90.00
_cell.angle_beta   90.00
_cell.angle_gamma   90.00
#
_symmetry.space_group_name_H-M   'P 1'
#
loop_
_entity.id
_entity.type
_entity.pdbx_description
1 polymer ?
#
loop_
_entity_poly.entity_id
_entity_poly.type
_entity_poly.pdbx_seq_one_letter_code
_entity_poly.pdbx_strand_id
1 'polypeptide(L)'
;MKANGFNSGVRLSCLVPELRRALGSCLTKPSPEGFWRCSWKLHLFELEEELKIDPLIKYVIFQDERSKSWRVQAVAVSPDMFESRRPLPLAWRGLRDNELSEKSGIPGCVFVHMGGFIGGNQTYDGALSMARTALGS
;
A
#
# COMPACT_ATOMS: atom_id res chain seq x y z
N MET A 1 -33.10 8.83 12.13
CA MET A 1 -32.22 9.59 11.21
C MET A 1 -30.92 8.82 11.08
N LYS A 2 -30.47 8.57 9.84
CA LYS A 2 -29.31 7.73 9.50
C LYS A 2 -28.00 8.45 9.85
N ALA A 3 -27.08 7.77 10.52
CA ALA A 3 -25.66 8.13 10.53
C ALA A 3 -24.90 7.06 9.73
N ASN A 4 -24.70 7.35 8.44
CA ASN A 4 -23.70 6.68 7.60
C ASN A 4 -22.34 7.32 7.91
N GLY A 5 -21.30 6.52 8.14
CA GLY A 5 -19.95 7.08 8.18
C GLY A 5 -18.89 6.10 8.64
N PHE A 6 -17.94 5.85 7.74
CA PHE A 6 -16.62 5.25 7.96
C PHE A 6 -16.54 3.74 8.15
N ASN A 7 -16.34 3.04 7.03
CA ASN A 7 -15.51 1.85 7.01
C ASN A 7 -14.67 1.83 5.71
N SER A 8 -13.64 2.68 5.71
CA SER A 8 -12.56 2.74 4.73
C SER A 8 -11.61 1.56 4.94
N GLY A 9 -12.06 0.39 4.52
CA GLY A 9 -11.41 -0.89 4.77
C GLY A 9 -10.10 -1.05 4.00
N VAL A 10 -8.97 -0.74 4.65
CA VAL A 10 -7.67 -1.28 4.24
C VAL A 10 -7.72 -2.80 4.46
N ARG A 11 -7.97 -3.58 3.40
CA ARG A 11 -7.81 -5.04 3.46
C ARG A 11 -6.31 -5.36 3.45
N LEU A 12 -5.77 -5.48 4.66
CA LEU A 12 -4.40 -5.89 4.96
C LEU A 12 -4.19 -7.40 4.73
N SER A 13 -4.49 -7.89 3.53
CA SER A 13 -4.46 -9.32 3.22
C SER A 13 -3.05 -9.91 3.06
N CYS A 14 -2.00 -9.08 3.13
CA CYS A 14 -0.61 -9.53 3.06
C CYS A 14 0.18 -9.29 4.35
N LEU A 15 -0.48 -8.85 5.42
CA LEU A 15 0.19 -8.57 6.66
C LEU A 15 0.20 -9.79 7.59
N VAL A 16 1.32 -9.98 8.28
CA VAL A 16 1.46 -10.90 9.42
C VAL A 16 0.23 -10.73 10.33
N PRO A 17 -0.40 -11.81 10.83
CA PRO A 17 -1.65 -11.73 11.61
C PRO A 17 -1.64 -10.69 12.75
N GLU A 18 -0.47 -10.45 13.34
CA GLU A 18 -0.17 -9.48 14.39
C GLU A 18 -0.31 -8.03 13.88
N LEU A 19 0.23 -7.75 12.70
CA LEU A 19 0.14 -6.43 12.05
C LEU A 19 -1.31 -6.12 11.61
N ARG A 20 -2.06 -7.15 11.18
CA ARG A 20 -3.50 -7.03 10.88
C ARG A 20 -4.32 -6.68 12.12
N ARG A 21 -4.00 -7.24 13.30
CA ARG A 21 -4.65 -6.90 14.58
C ARG A 21 -4.28 -5.49 15.04
N ALA A 22 -3.01 -5.13 14.97
CA ALA A 22 -2.53 -3.83 15.41
C ALA A 22 -3.10 -2.68 14.57
N LEU A 23 -3.07 -2.78 13.23
CA LEU A 23 -3.65 -1.77 12.35
C LEU A 23 -5.19 -1.74 12.41
N GLY A 24 -5.86 -2.87 12.67
CA GLY A 24 -7.30 -2.91 12.92
C GLY A 24 -7.71 -2.19 14.21
N SER A 25 -6.89 -2.26 15.26
CA SER A 25 -7.11 -1.53 16.52
C SER A 25 -6.90 -0.02 16.36
N CYS A 26 -5.90 0.42 15.60
CA CYS A 26 -5.66 1.85 15.37
C CYS A 26 -6.75 2.54 14.52
N LEU A 27 -7.47 1.77 13.69
CA LEU A 27 -8.62 2.27 12.93
C LEU A 27 -9.92 2.33 13.75
N THR A 28 -9.94 1.79 14.97
CA THR A 28 -11.18 1.60 15.76
C THR A 28 -11.16 2.18 17.16
N LYS A 29 -10.02 2.68 17.65
CA LYS A 29 -9.94 3.29 18.99
C LYS A 29 -10.02 4.82 18.91
N PRO A 30 -11.09 5.45 19.43
CA PRO A 30 -11.07 6.88 19.69
C PRO A 30 -10.08 7.15 20.82
N SER A 31 -9.17 8.11 20.65
CA SER A 31 -8.40 8.63 21.78
C SER A 31 -9.08 9.86 22.37
N PRO A 32 -8.84 10.13 23.66
CA PRO A 32 -9.47 11.24 24.35
C PRO A 32 -9.04 12.63 23.82
N GLU A 33 -8.03 12.71 22.94
CA GLU A 33 -7.48 13.98 22.45
C GLU A 33 -7.53 14.10 20.91
N GLY A 34 -8.73 13.94 20.35
CA GLY A 34 -9.23 14.77 19.25
C GLY A 34 -8.54 14.78 17.87
N PHE A 35 -7.41 14.12 17.62
CA PHE A 35 -6.76 14.22 16.30
C PHE A 35 -5.92 13.01 15.87
N TRP A 36 -6.51 11.82 15.78
CA TRP A 36 -5.84 10.67 15.16
C TRP A 36 -6.23 10.48 13.69
N ARG A 37 -5.63 11.28 12.82
CA ARG A 37 -5.25 10.76 11.50
C ARG A 37 -4.02 9.88 11.72
N CYS A 38 -4.22 8.65 12.20
CA CYS A 38 -3.13 7.67 12.22
C CYS A 38 -2.73 7.38 10.77
N SER A 39 -1.64 7.99 10.33
CA SER A 39 -1.00 7.65 9.07
C SER A 39 -0.49 6.22 9.20
N TRP A 40 -1.07 5.28 8.45
CA TRP A 40 -0.64 3.87 8.46
C TRP A 40 0.86 3.73 8.22
N LYS A 41 1.49 4.71 7.57
CA LYS A 41 2.94 4.77 7.35
C LYS A 41 3.70 4.82 8.67
N LEU A 42 3.38 5.77 9.56
CA LEU A 42 4.05 5.89 10.86
C LEU A 42 3.84 4.64 11.69
N HIS A 43 2.60 4.18 11.78
CA HIS A 43 2.23 2.96 12.49
C HIS A 43 2.95 1.71 11.95
N LEU A 44 3.21 1.64 10.65
CA LEU A 44 3.97 0.55 10.05
C LEU A 44 5.41 0.50 10.58
N PHE A 45 6.10 1.65 10.67
CA PHE A 45 7.47 1.68 11.19
C PHE A 45 7.52 1.30 12.68
N GLU A 46 6.59 1.81 13.48
CA GLU A 46 6.48 1.47 14.91
C GLU A 46 6.28 -0.04 15.11
N LEU A 47 5.41 -0.66 14.31
CA LEU A 47 5.18 -2.10 14.40
C LEU A 47 6.35 -2.95 13.89
N GLU A 48 7.05 -2.50 12.84
CA GLU A 48 8.24 -3.19 12.37
C GLU A 48 9.32 -3.23 13.47
N GLU A 49 9.46 -2.15 14.24
CA GLU A 49 10.35 -2.08 15.40
C GLU A 49 9.84 -2.95 16.57
N GLU A 50 8.59 -2.77 16.98
CA GLU A 50 7.99 -3.49 18.13
C GLU A 50 8.02 -5.01 17.93
N LEU A 51 7.65 -5.47 16.72
CA LEU A 51 7.55 -6.89 16.40
C LEU A 51 8.87 -7.46 15.84
N LYS A 52 9.93 -6.64 15.72
CA LYS A 52 11.24 -7.02 15.18
C LYS A 52 11.11 -7.73 13.82
N ILE A 53 10.35 -7.13 12.90
CA ILE A 53 10.09 -7.70 11.58
C ILE A 53 11.36 -7.70 10.72
N ASP A 54 11.80 -8.90 10.32
CA ASP A 54 12.88 -9.10 9.37
C ASP A 54 12.50 -10.24 8.40
N PRO A 55 12.52 -10.04 7.08
CA PRO A 55 12.85 -8.80 6.37
C PRO A 55 11.75 -7.73 6.44
N LEU A 56 12.18 -6.46 6.40
CA LEU A 56 11.29 -5.30 6.38
C LEU A 56 10.27 -5.34 5.22
N ILE A 57 9.10 -4.77 5.46
CA ILE A 57 8.00 -4.72 4.49
C ILE A 57 8.35 -3.72 3.38
N LYS A 58 8.25 -4.16 2.13
CA LYS A 58 8.63 -3.34 0.96
C LYS A 58 7.43 -2.71 0.26
N TYR A 59 6.27 -3.37 0.30
CA TYR A 59 5.07 -2.93 -0.40
C TYR A 59 3.82 -3.10 0.48
N VAL A 60 2.90 -2.17 0.34
CA VAL A 60 1.55 -2.23 0.91
C VAL A 60 0.53 -2.19 -0.22
N ILE A 61 -0.46 -3.08 -0.15
CA ILE A 61 -1.54 -3.17 -1.13
C ILE A 61 -2.85 -2.78 -0.45
N PHE A 62 -3.61 -1.89 -1.09
CA PHE A 62 -4.91 -1.44 -0.58
C PHE A 62 -5.83 -1.04 -1.73
N GLN A 63 -7.13 -1.07 -1.49
CA GLN A 63 -8.11 -0.61 -2.47
C GLN A 63 -8.27 0.90 -2.39
N ASP A 64 -8.27 1.58 -3.52
CA ASP A 64 -8.63 2.99 -3.63
C ASP A 64 -10.15 3.12 -3.64
N GLU A 65 -10.68 3.72 -2.58
CA GLU A 65 -12.11 3.93 -2.37
C GLU A 65 -12.79 4.75 -3.46
N ARG A 66 -12.05 5.65 -4.12
CA ARG A 66 -12.63 6.53 -5.13
C ARG A 66 -12.80 5.82 -6.47
N SER A 67 -11.86 4.94 -6.80
CA SER A 67 -11.78 4.33 -8.13
C SER A 67 -12.08 2.83 -8.15
N LYS A 68 -12.32 2.20 -6.98
CA LYS A 68 -12.45 0.74 -6.77
C LYS A 68 -11.25 -0.09 -7.24
N SER A 69 -10.23 0.56 -7.78
CA SER A 69 -8.98 -0.06 -8.21
C SER A 69 -8.05 -0.28 -7.03
N TRP A 70 -7.04 -1.11 -7.22
CA TRP A 70 -6.05 -1.45 -6.22
C TRP A 70 -4.79 -0.63 -6.41
N ARG A 71 -4.12 -0.35 -5.29
CA ARG A 71 -2.86 0.37 -5.22
C ARG A 71 -1.79 -0.55 -4.67
N VAL A 72 -0.61 -0.45 -5.25
CA VAL A 72 0.63 -0.99 -4.71
C VAL A 72 1.52 0.19 -4.37
N GLN A 73 1.84 0.36 -3.09
CA GLN A 73 2.66 1.46 -2.61
C GLN A 73 3.95 0.94 -2.01
N ALA A 74 5.08 1.46 -2.49
CA ALA A 74 6.38 1.16 -1.91
C ALA A 74 6.52 1.87 -0.55
N VAL A 75 7.06 1.15 0.42
CA VAL A 75 7.34 1.68 1.75
C VAL A 75 8.61 2.53 1.69
N ALA A 76 8.60 3.68 2.36
CA ALA A 76 9.77 4.56 2.43
C ALA A 76 10.89 3.96 3.29
N VAL A 77 12.13 4.38 3.08
CA VAL A 77 13.28 3.97 3.92
C VAL A 77 13.11 4.46 5.36
N SER A 78 12.54 5.66 5.54
CA SER A 78 12.16 6.22 6.83
C SER A 78 10.90 7.09 6.67
N PRO A 79 10.20 7.43 7.78
CA PRO A 79 8.97 8.24 7.73
C PRO A 79 9.15 9.61 7.05
N ASP A 80 10.33 10.21 7.20
CA ASP A 80 10.63 11.58 6.76
C ASP A 80 11.30 11.64 5.38
N MET A 81 11.54 10.49 4.75
CA MET A 81 12.23 10.39 3.46
C MET A 81 11.26 10.01 2.34
N PHE A 82 11.49 10.57 1.16
CA PHE A 82 10.76 10.20 -0.06
C PHE A 82 11.31 8.95 -0.75
N GLU A 83 12.51 8.53 -0.37
CA GLU A 83 13.15 7.34 -0.95
C GLU A 83 12.41 6.07 -0.52
N SER A 84 12.08 5.24 -1.50
CA SER A 84 11.39 3.96 -1.28
C SER A 84 12.40 2.83 -1.07
N ARG A 85 12.15 1.94 -0.10
CA ARG A 85 12.95 0.72 0.14
C ARG A 85 13.10 -0.13 -1.13
N ARG A 86 12.01 -0.19 -1.91
CA ARG A 86 11.97 -0.82 -3.23
C ARG A 86 10.97 -0.07 -4.11
N PRO A 87 11.42 0.91 -4.91
CA PRO A 87 10.51 1.56 -5.86
C PRO A 87 10.12 0.59 -6.97
N LEU A 88 8.95 0.82 -7.57
CA LEU A 88 8.51 0.07 -8.75
C LEU A 88 9.51 0.19 -9.91
N PRO A 89 9.58 -0.82 -10.80
CA PRO A 89 10.54 -0.90 -11.89
C PRO A 89 10.62 0.38 -12.71
N LEU A 90 11.83 0.83 -13.03
CA LEU A 90 12.05 2.05 -13.80
C LEU A 90 11.31 2.02 -15.15
N ALA A 91 11.27 0.85 -15.79
CA ALA A 91 10.57 0.61 -17.05
C ALA A 91 9.05 0.82 -17.00
N TRP A 92 8.46 0.88 -15.81
CA TRP A 92 7.01 1.11 -15.64
C TRP A 92 6.69 2.57 -15.32
N ARG A 93 7.66 3.34 -14.84
CA ARG A 93 7.41 4.67 -14.25
C ARG A 93 6.91 5.64 -15.32
N GLY A 94 5.81 6.33 -15.01
CA GLY A 94 5.15 7.23 -15.94
C GLY A 94 4.18 6.54 -16.91
N LEU A 95 4.22 5.20 -17.02
CA LEU A 95 3.31 4.46 -17.90
C LEU A 95 1.93 4.29 -17.26
N ARG A 96 0.91 4.17 -18.11
CA ARG A 96 -0.49 4.01 -17.71
C ARG A 96 -1.20 2.97 -18.58
N ASP A 97 -2.33 2.49 -18.07
CA ASP A 97 -3.31 1.71 -18.82
C ASP A 97 -2.70 0.56 -19.65
N ASN A 98 -3.04 0.46 -20.94
CA ASN A 98 -2.60 -0.63 -21.81
C ASN A 98 -1.08 -0.66 -22.01
N GLU A 99 -0.43 0.50 -22.16
CA GLU A 99 1.02 0.59 -22.35
C GLU A 99 1.77 -0.01 -21.15
N LEU A 100 1.31 0.30 -19.94
CA LEU A 100 1.86 -0.31 -18.72
C LEU A 100 1.55 -1.81 -18.65
N SER A 101 0.34 -2.23 -19.03
CA SER A 101 -0.05 -3.63 -19.01
C SER A 101 0.80 -4.48 -19.96
N GLU A 102 1.05 -3.99 -21.17
CA GLU A 102 1.93 -4.60 -22.16
C GLU A 102 3.39 -4.64 -21.68
N LYS A 103 3.90 -3.52 -21.16
CA LYS A 103 5.29 -3.43 -20.71
C LYS A 103 5.59 -4.30 -19.49
N SER A 104 4.62 -4.45 -18.59
CA SER A 104 4.76 -5.26 -17.37
C SER A 104 4.40 -6.72 -17.57
N GLY A 105 3.64 -7.06 -18.62
CA GLY A 105 3.02 -8.38 -18.77
C GLY A 105 1.88 -8.63 -17.78
N ILE A 106 1.39 -7.60 -17.09
CA ILE A 106 0.36 -7.71 -16.06
C ILE A 106 -0.90 -7.02 -16.58
N PRO A 107 -2.01 -7.74 -16.77
CA PRO A 107 -3.24 -7.14 -17.29
C PRO A 107 -3.89 -6.19 -16.29
N GLY A 108 -4.62 -5.20 -16.81
CA GLY A 108 -5.45 -4.30 -16.01
C GLY A 108 -4.66 -3.28 -15.19
N CYS A 109 -3.42 -2.97 -15.57
CA CYS A 109 -2.66 -1.89 -14.95
C CYS A 109 -3.34 -0.53 -15.18
N VAL A 110 -3.28 0.35 -14.17
CA VAL A 110 -3.88 1.69 -14.22
C VAL A 110 -2.78 2.73 -14.41
N PHE A 111 -1.75 2.74 -13.56
CA PHE A 111 -0.61 3.65 -13.68
C PHE A 111 0.56 3.24 -12.79
N VAL A 112 1.73 3.81 -13.04
CA VAL A 112 2.83 3.92 -12.07
C VAL A 112 3.34 5.36 -12.04
N HIS A 113 3.47 5.94 -10.85
CA HIS A 113 4.01 7.29 -10.68
C HIS A 113 5.46 7.38 -11.18
N MET A 114 5.88 8.54 -11.68
CA MET A 114 7.25 8.74 -12.22
C MET A 114 8.36 8.42 -11.20
N GLY A 115 8.12 8.70 -9.92
CA GLY A 115 9.01 8.34 -8.81
C GLY A 115 8.99 6.86 -8.41
N GLY A 116 8.08 6.04 -8.95
CA GLY A 116 7.96 4.61 -8.66
C GLY A 116 7.44 4.26 -7.26
N PHE A 117 7.07 5.24 -6.43
CA PHE A 117 6.59 4.99 -5.07
C PHE A 117 5.16 4.43 -5.00
N ILE A 118 4.37 4.58 -6.07
CA ILE A 118 3.00 4.06 -6.14
C ILE A 118 2.63 3.64 -7.55
N GLY A 119 1.86 2.56 -7.64
CA GLY A 119 1.20 2.13 -8.85
C GLY A 119 -0.20 1.60 -8.56
N GLY A 120 -0.92 1.22 -9.61
CA GLY A 120 -2.26 0.70 -9.48
C GLY A 120 -2.65 -0.31 -10.54
N ASN A 121 -3.58 -1.18 -10.17
CA ASN A 121 -4.18 -2.19 -11.03
C ASN A 121 -5.69 -2.26 -10.74
N GLN A 122 -6.50 -2.69 -11.69
CA GLN A 122 -7.95 -2.86 -11.51
C GLN A 122 -8.27 -3.96 -10.50
N THR A 123 -7.41 -4.97 -10.33
CA THR A 123 -7.62 -6.12 -9.45
C THR A 123 -6.57 -6.21 -8.36
N TYR A 124 -6.93 -6.88 -7.27
CA TYR A 124 -6.00 -7.19 -6.18
C TYR A 124 -4.85 -8.06 -6.68
N ASP A 125 -5.16 -9.12 -7.42
CA ASP A 125 -4.17 -10.07 -7.92
C ASP A 125 -3.20 -9.42 -8.91
N GLY A 126 -3.68 -8.47 -9.72
CA GLY A 126 -2.84 -7.65 -10.57
C GLY A 126 -1.89 -6.75 -9.77
N ALA A 127 -2.39 -6.05 -8.74
CA ALA A 127 -1.54 -5.24 -7.86
C ALA A 127 -0.51 -6.08 -7.09
N LEU A 128 -0.91 -7.29 -6.66
CA LEU A 128 -0.02 -8.28 -6.03
C LEU A 128 1.06 -8.77 -7.00
N SER A 129 0.69 -9.02 -8.26
CA SER A 129 1.63 -9.42 -9.32
C SER A 129 2.63 -8.31 -9.62
N MET A 130 2.19 -7.04 -9.60
CA MET A 130 3.08 -5.88 -9.75
C MET A 130 4.12 -5.84 -8.61
N ALA A 131 3.69 -6.03 -7.36
CA ALA A 131 4.59 -6.07 -6.21
C ALA A 131 5.60 -7.23 -6.31
N ARG A 132 5.15 -8.44 -6.65
CA ARG A 132 6.00 -9.63 -6.80
C ARG A 132 7.06 -9.45 -7.88
N THR A 133 6.64 -9.02 -9.06
CA THR A 133 7.57 -8.77 -10.18
C THR A 133 8.61 -7.70 -9.79
N ALA A 134 8.21 -6.65 -9.07
CA ALA A 134 9.12 -5.62 -8.60
C ALA A 134 10.12 -6.09 -7.54
N LEU A 135 9.84 -7.19 -6.82
CA LEU A 135 10.78 -7.84 -5.90
C LEU A 135 11.85 -8.67 -6.64
N GLY A 136 11.68 -8.93 -7.93
CA GLY A 136 12.57 -9.80 -8.72
C GLY A 136 12.23 -11.29 -8.58
N SER A 137 10.93 -11.61 -8.46
CA SER A 137 10.44 -13.00 -8.55
C SER A 137 10.69 -13.59 -9.93
#